data_AF-A0A2S2R2T6-F1
#
_entry.id   AF-A0A2S2R2T6-F1
#
_cell.length_a   1.000
_cell.length_b   1.000
_cell.length_c   1.000
_cell.angle_alpha   90.00
_cell.angle_beta   90.00
_cell.angle_gamma   90.00
#
_symmetry.space_group_name_H-M   'P 1'
#
loop_
_entity.id
_entity.type
_entity.pdbx_description
1 polymer ?
#
loop_
_entity_poly.entity_id
_entity_poly.type
_entity_poly.pdbx_seq_one_letter_code
_entity_poly.pdbx_strand_id
1 'polypeptide(L)'
;MRQENIYIEFIYKYSCGVAIHPQNWGWKEYNGKLNPVFTKKSPALDTLLNVISCACTKTCEQNCSCRKARLLCSVTCKHCQGGSCLNQQPIIDDKEEDNLED
;
A
#
# COMPACT_ATOMS: atom_id res chain seq x y z
N MET A 1 0.86 2.70 4.95
CA MET A 1 1.89 2.51 5.99
C MET A 1 1.89 3.76 6.85
N ARG A 2 1.43 3.65 8.09
CA ARG A 2 1.07 4.80 8.94
C ARG A 2 2.32 5.33 9.67
N GLN A 3 2.27 6.61 10.07
CA GLN A 3 3.27 7.37 10.86
C GLN A 3 3.98 6.55 11.96
N GLU A 4 3.27 5.61 12.57
CA GLU A 4 3.75 4.70 13.61
C GLU A 4 4.99 3.91 13.18
N ASN A 5 5.06 3.41 11.93
CA ASN A 5 6.20 2.61 11.47
C ASN A 5 7.48 3.45 11.36
N ILE A 6 7.38 4.69 10.86
CA ILE A 6 8.55 5.59 10.72
C ILE A 6 9.08 6.02 12.09
N TYR A 7 8.17 6.29 13.04
CA TYR A 7 8.54 6.63 14.41
C TYR A 7 9.22 5.47 15.13
N ILE A 8 8.71 4.24 14.97
CA ILE A 8 9.30 3.03 15.55
C ILE A 8 10.70 2.76 14.98
N GLU A 9 10.90 2.90 13.66
CA GLU A 9 12.23 2.71 13.04
C GLU A 9 13.25 3.74 13.53
N PHE A 10 12.85 5.01 13.66
CA PHE A 10 13.72 6.05 14.19
C PHE A 10 14.15 5.74 15.64
N ILE A 11 13.20 5.40 16.52
CA ILE A 11 13.51 5.04 17.91
C ILE A 11 14.43 3.82 17.98
N TYR A 12 14.12 2.76 17.22
CA TYR A 12 14.93 1.54 17.22
C TYR A 12 16.37 1.84 16.82
N LYS A 13 16.59 2.59 15.74
CA LYS A 13 17.92 2.90 15.22
C LYS A 13 18.71 3.85 16.13
N TYR A 14 18.03 4.83 16.74
CA TYR A 14 18.61 5.73 17.74
C TYR A 14 19.00 4.96 19.02
N SER A 15 18.17 3.99 19.45
CA SER A 15 18.44 3.14 20.62
C SER A 15 19.60 2.15 20.41
N CYS A 16 19.85 1.73 19.17
CA CYS A 16 21.02 0.93 18.79
C CYS A 16 22.32 1.75 18.66
N GLY A 17 22.32 3.04 19.02
CA GLY A 17 23.51 3.89 19.02
C GLY A 17 23.96 4.36 17.64
N VAL A 18 23.13 4.17 16.60
CA VAL A 18 23.43 4.70 15.27
C VAL A 18 22.92 6.13 15.20
N ALA A 19 23.85 7.10 15.29
CA ALA A 19 23.54 8.51 15.09
C ALA A 19 23.11 8.75 13.64
N ILE A 20 21.81 8.77 13.41
CA ILE A 20 21.21 9.17 12.13
C ILE A 20 20.64 10.58 12.24
N HIS A 21 20.98 11.45 11.30
CA HIS A 21 20.30 12.73 11.17
C HIS A 21 18.85 12.48 10.73
N PRO A 22 17.84 12.91 11.51
CA PRO A 22 16.43 12.68 11.20
C PRO A 22 16.04 13.19 9.80
N GLN A 23 16.69 14.26 9.36
CA GLN A 23 16.46 14.91 8.06
C GLN A 23 16.80 14.01 6.86
N ASN A 24 17.70 13.03 7.04
CA ASN A 24 18.03 12.05 6.01
C ASN A 24 16.98 10.94 5.86
N TRP A 25 15.99 10.88 6.76
CA TRP A 25 15.04 9.77 6.88
C TRP A 25 13.58 10.27 6.91
N GLY A 26 13.28 11.30 6.15
CA GLY A 26 11.90 11.78 5.98
C GLY A 26 11.37 12.59 7.15
N TRP A 27 12.24 13.29 7.89
CA TRP A 27 11.83 14.30 8.86
C TRP A 27 12.27 15.69 8.38
N LYS A 28 11.51 16.72 8.71
CA LYS A 28 11.85 18.11 8.41
C LYS A 28 11.69 18.95 9.67
N GLU A 29 12.66 19.84 9.88
CA GLU A 29 12.58 20.77 10.99
C GLU A 29 11.69 21.96 10.63
N TYR A 30 10.82 22.32 11.56
CA TYR A 30 10.00 23.52 11.49
C TYR A 30 9.92 24.12 12.90
N ASN A 31 10.42 25.35 13.08
CA ASN A 31 10.46 26.05 14.37
C ASN A 31 11.09 25.23 15.51
N GLY A 32 12.25 24.60 15.27
CA GLY A 32 12.94 23.78 16.28
C GLY A 32 12.27 22.44 16.58
N LYS A 33 11.20 22.08 15.84
CA LYS A 33 10.50 20.80 15.99
C LYS A 33 10.68 19.94 14.75
N LEU A 34 10.99 18.66 14.96
CA LEU A 34 11.01 17.66 13.89
C LEU A 34 9.59 17.22 13.55
N ASN A 35 9.22 17.37 12.29
CA ASN A 35 7.95 16.95 11.75
C ASN A 35 8.19 15.85 10.71
N PRO A 36 7.38 14.77 10.69
CA PRO A 36 7.49 13.76 9.67
C PRO A 36 7.06 14.33 8.31
N VAL A 37 7.81 13.97 7.26
CA VAL A 37 7.48 14.26 5.87
C VAL A 37 6.76 13.06 5.31
N PHE A 38 5.47 13.22 5.03
CA PHE A 38 4.68 12.17 4.40
C PHE A 38 5.06 12.05 2.92
N THR A 39 5.34 10.82 2.50
CA THR A 39 5.48 10.51 1.08
C THR A 39 4.09 10.43 0.44
N LYS A 40 3.95 11.01 -0.77
CA LYS A 40 2.81 10.76 -1.66
C LYS A 40 3.01 9.49 -2.49
N LYS A 41 4.22 8.91 -2.48
CA LYS A 41 4.50 7.66 -3.19
C LYS A 41 3.70 6.53 -2.54
N SER A 42 3.22 5.61 -3.37
CA SER A 42 2.55 4.41 -2.90
C SER A 42 3.47 3.64 -1.95
N PRO A 43 2.91 2.98 -0.92
CA PRO A 43 3.69 2.18 0.02
C PRO A 43 4.41 1.01 -0.65
N ALA A 44 3.90 0.54 -1.78
CA ALA A 44 4.49 -0.49 -2.59
C ALA A 44 4.34 -0.11 -4.06
N LEU A 45 5.25 -0.60 -4.90
CA LEU A 45 5.06 -0.55 -6.35
C LEU A 45 3.83 -1.39 -6.72
N ASP A 46 3.04 -0.95 -7.70
CA ASP A 46 1.81 -1.65 -8.08
C ASP A 46 2.08 -3.08 -8.56
N THR A 47 3.25 -3.32 -9.14
CA THR A 47 3.70 -4.67 -9.52
C THR A 47 3.88 -5.60 -8.31
N LEU A 48 4.20 -5.07 -7.13
CA LEU A 48 4.28 -5.87 -5.90
C LEU A 48 2.87 -6.24 -5.40
N LEU A 49 1.88 -5.36 -5.60
CA LEU A 49 0.48 -5.67 -5.29
C LEU A 49 -0.06 -6.84 -6.14
N ASN A 50 0.47 -7.03 -7.35
CA ASN A 50 0.11 -8.17 -8.23
C ASN A 50 0.58 -9.54 -7.71
N VAL A 51 1.53 -9.57 -6.77
CA VAL A 51 2.02 -10.82 -6.15
C VAL A 51 1.14 -11.24 -4.97
N ILE A 52 0.27 -10.34 -4.48
CA ILE A 52 -0.60 -10.60 -3.35
C ILE A 52 -1.72 -11.53 -3.80
N SER A 53 -1.56 -12.81 -3.48
CA SER A 53 -2.49 -13.88 -3.81
C SER A 53 -3.12 -14.48 -2.57
N CYS A 54 -4.37 -14.90 -2.72
CA CYS A 54 -5.05 -15.75 -1.76
C CYS A 54 -4.95 -17.22 -2.17
N ALA A 55 -4.77 -18.09 -1.17
CA ALA A 55 -4.97 -19.54 -1.31
C ALA A 55 -6.42 -19.95 -1.06
N CYS A 56 -7.37 -19.05 -1.34
CA CYS A 56 -8.79 -19.36 -1.23
C CYS A 56 -9.11 -20.57 -2.12
N THR A 57 -9.95 -21.47 -1.61
CA THR A 57 -10.49 -22.61 -2.37
C THR A 57 -11.96 -22.38 -2.78
N LYS A 58 -12.56 -21.30 -2.26
CA LYS A 58 -13.91 -20.82 -2.49
C LYS A 58 -13.89 -19.31 -2.73
N THR A 59 -15.06 -18.69 -2.87
CA THR A 59 -15.23 -17.24 -3.00
C THR A 59 -14.46 -16.46 -1.94
N CYS A 60 -13.85 -15.35 -2.35
CA CYS A 60 -13.04 -14.49 -1.47
C CYS A 60 -13.89 -13.61 -0.57
N GLU A 61 -14.54 -14.24 0.42
CA GLU A 61 -15.37 -13.57 1.43
C GLU A 61 -14.57 -13.39 2.75
N GLN A 62 -15.20 -13.66 3.89
CA GLN A 62 -14.63 -13.39 5.22
C GLN A 62 -13.35 -14.15 5.53
N ASN A 63 -13.16 -15.33 4.91
CA ASN A 63 -11.99 -16.17 5.14
C ASN A 63 -10.80 -15.87 4.22
N CYS A 64 -10.93 -14.93 3.29
CA CYS A 64 -9.82 -14.54 2.42
C CYS A 64 -8.68 -13.88 3.22
N SER A 65 -7.46 -14.39 3.04
CA SER A 65 -6.26 -13.85 3.70
C SER A 65 -5.96 -12.41 3.26
N CYS A 66 -6.14 -12.09 1.98
CA CYS A 66 -6.01 -10.72 1.47
C CYS A 66 -7.01 -9.80 2.19
N ARG A 67 -8.27 -10.20 2.28
CA ARG A 67 -9.32 -9.43 2.96
C ARG A 67 -9.02 -9.22 4.45
N LYS A 68 -8.57 -10.26 5.16
CA LYS A 68 -8.16 -10.17 6.57
C LYS A 68 -6.98 -9.20 6.76
N ALA A 69 -6.07 -9.15 5.80
CA ALA A 69 -4.98 -8.18 5.75
C ALA A 69 -5.42 -6.78 5.27
N ARG A 70 -6.72 -6.57 4.98
CA ARG A 70 -7.30 -5.35 4.39
C ARG A 70 -6.69 -5.00 3.02
N LEU A 71 -6.41 -6.03 2.23
CA LEU A 71 -5.88 -5.93 0.87
C LEU A 71 -6.88 -6.52 -0.11
N LEU A 72 -6.90 -5.98 -1.33
CA LEU A 72 -7.65 -6.54 -2.44
C LEU A 72 -6.90 -7.73 -3.03
N CYS A 73 -7.66 -8.70 -3.55
CA CYS A 73 -7.10 -9.82 -4.28
C CYS A 73 -6.61 -9.31 -5.64
N SER A 74 -5.39 -9.70 -6.01
CA SER A 74 -4.92 -9.53 -7.38
C SER A 74 -5.45 -10.66 -8.27
N VAL A 75 -5.21 -10.53 -9.58
CA VAL A 75 -5.53 -11.54 -10.60
C VAL A 75 -4.87 -12.90 -10.33
N THR A 76 -3.82 -12.95 -9.50
CA THR A 76 -3.11 -14.18 -9.16
C THR A 76 -3.78 -15.01 -8.06
N CYS A 77 -4.95 -14.59 -7.53
CA CYS A 77 -5.67 -15.45 -6.59
C CYS A 77 -6.09 -16.77 -7.25
N LYS A 78 -5.65 -17.89 -6.67
CA LYS A 78 -5.73 -19.22 -7.26
C LYS A 78 -7.16 -19.64 -7.64
N HIS A 79 -8.15 -19.26 -6.83
CA HIS A 79 -9.54 -19.61 -7.07
C HIS A 79 -10.27 -18.65 -8.00
N CYS A 80 -10.09 -17.34 -7.81
CA CYS A 80 -10.89 -16.35 -8.55
C CYS A 80 -10.28 -15.95 -9.90
N GLN A 81 -8.95 -16.08 -10.05
CA GLN A 81 -8.22 -15.82 -11.30
C GLN A 81 -8.58 -14.47 -11.96
N GLY A 82 -8.90 -13.45 -11.15
CA GLY A 82 -9.26 -12.11 -11.62
C GLY A 82 -10.68 -11.93 -12.19
N GLY A 83 -11.52 -12.97 -12.25
CA GLY A 83 -12.85 -12.87 -12.87
C GLY A 83 -14.01 -12.74 -11.88
N SER A 84 -14.09 -13.66 -10.91
CA SER A 84 -15.25 -13.81 -10.01
C SER A 84 -14.95 -13.39 -8.56
N CYS A 85 -13.89 -12.62 -8.35
CA CYS A 85 -13.46 -12.30 -7.00
C CYS A 85 -14.33 -11.21 -6.38
N LEU A 86 -15.01 -11.51 -5.26
CA LEU A 86 -15.73 -10.50 -4.48
C LEU A 86 -14.81 -9.52 -3.73
N ASN A 87 -13.49 -9.70 -3.82
CA ASN A 87 -12.49 -8.87 -3.16
C ASN A 87 -11.47 -8.30 -4.19
N GLN A 88 -11.83 -8.17 -5.47
CA GLN A 88 -10.97 -7.52 -6.49
C GLN A 88 -11.12 -6.00 -6.52
N GLN A 89 -10.19 -5.33 -7.20
CA GLN A 89 -10.33 -3.92 -7.58
C GLN A 89 -11.62 -3.72 -8.38
N PRO A 90 -12.42 -2.68 -8.10
CA PRO A 90 -13.51 -2.28 -8.98
C PRO A 90 -12.93 -1.98 -10.37
N ILE A 91 -13.52 -2.55 -11.42
CA ILE A 91 -13.21 -2.14 -12.79
C ILE A 91 -13.83 -0.76 -12.95
N ILE A 92 -13.00 0.27 -13.02
CA ILE A 92 -13.45 1.61 -13.41
C ILE A 92 -13.40 1.57 -14.94
N ASP A 93 -14.57 1.59 -15.58
CA ASP A 93 -14.68 1.81 -17.02
C ASP A 93 -14.39 3.29 -17.26
N ASP A 94 -13.13 3.62 -17.58
CA ASP A 94 -12.75 4.94 -18.07
C ASP A 94 -13.33 5.12 -19.49
N LYS A 95 -14.64 5.37 -19.57
CA LYS A 95 -15.26 5.96 -20.76
C LYS A 95 -15.04 7.47 -20.68
N GLU A 96 -13.82 7.92 -20.97
CA GLU A 96 -13.61 9.33 -21.31
C GLU A 96 -14.08 9.57 -22.74
N GLU A 97 -14.88 10.62 -22.91
CA GLU A 97 -15.49 11.08 -24.14
C GLU A 97 -14.44 11.38 -25.22
N ASP A 98 -14.44 10.59 -26.29
CA ASP A 98 -13.96 11.03 -27.60
C ASP A 98 -14.91 12.15 -28.09
N ASN A 99 -14.58 13.41 -27.80
CA ASN A 99 -15.07 14.56 -28.54
C ASN A 99 -14.01 15.67 -28.57
N LEU A 100 -13.05 15.51 -29.47
CA LEU A 100 -12.33 16.61 -30.09
C LEU A 100 -12.81 16.67 -31.56
N GLU A 101 -13.84 17.47 -31.81
CA GLU A 101 -14.21 17.91 -33.16
C GLU A 101 -13.29 19.09 -33.57
N ASP A 102 -12.80 18.98 -34.82
CA ASP A 102 -12.04 19.90 -35.70
C ASP A 102 -11.70 21.33 -35.21
#